data_AF-A0A3P7R676-F1
#
_entry.id   AF-A0A3P7R676-F1
#
_cell.length_a   1.000
_cell.length_b   1.000
_cell.length_c   1.000
_cell.angle_alpha   90.00
_cell.angle_beta   90.00
_cell.angle_gamma   90.00
#
_symmetry.space_group_name_H-M   'P 1'
#
loop_
_entity.id
_entity.type
_entity.pdbx_description
1 polymer ?
#
loop_
_entity_poly.entity_id
_entity_poly.type
_entity_poly.pdbx_seq_one_letter_code
_entity_poly.pdbx_strand_id
1 'polypeptide(L)'
;FSFALICTCRSPRAARKAATASPEAELYIHLLVLLYLVDQNKLDEAKKCAEMLIARADALDKRSLDPLVAKGIFYLALIYERQHKLHELGW
;
A
#
# COMPACT_ATOMS: atom_id res chain seq x y z
N PHE A 1 -25.72 -38.53 -3.92
CA PHE A 1 -25.64 -37.16 -3.39
C PHE A 1 -25.68 -37.23 -1.88
N SER A 2 -24.51 -37.36 -1.24
CA SER A 2 -24.40 -37.56 0.22
C SER A 2 -23.98 -36.26 0.90
N PHE A 3 -24.77 -35.87 1.88
CA PHE A 3 -24.58 -34.73 2.77
C PHE A 3 -23.63 -35.12 3.92
N ALA A 4 -22.91 -34.11 4.42
CA ALA A 4 -22.33 -34.00 5.77
C ALA A 4 -21.30 -35.05 6.26
N LEU A 5 -20.04 -34.60 6.32
CA LEU A 5 -19.06 -35.03 7.32
C LEU A 5 -18.50 -33.75 7.98
N ILE A 6 -19.08 -33.38 9.12
CA ILE A 6 -18.46 -32.49 10.10
C ILE A 6 -18.02 -33.38 11.26
N CYS A 7 -16.73 -33.35 11.58
CA CYS A 7 -16.18 -33.26 12.94
C CYS A 7 -14.74 -33.80 12.94
N THR A 8 -13.76 -32.90 12.86
CA THR A 8 -12.58 -33.05 13.70
C THR A 8 -12.36 -31.73 14.44
N CYS A 9 -12.78 -31.70 15.70
CA CYS A 9 -12.33 -30.70 16.65
C CYS A 9 -10.82 -30.91 16.85
N ARG A 10 -9.96 -30.05 16.30
CA ARG A 10 -8.53 -30.02 16.67
C ARG A 10 -8.31 -28.91 17.69
N SER A 11 -8.04 -29.39 18.91
CA SER A 11 -7.65 -28.70 20.14
C SER A 11 -6.80 -27.42 19.99
N PRO A 12 -6.90 -26.46 20.95
CA PRO A 12 -6.41 -25.10 20.84
C PRO A 12 -4.93 -25.02 21.23
N ARG A 13 -4.08 -24.75 20.24
CA ARG A 13 -2.84 -23.95 20.28
C ARG A 13 -2.09 -24.22 18.99
N ALA A 14 -2.61 -23.66 17.90
CA ALA A 14 -1.77 -23.44 16.74
C ALA A 14 -0.69 -22.45 17.19
N ALA A 15 0.56 -22.91 17.27
CA ALA A 15 1.71 -22.03 17.26
C ALA A 15 1.42 -20.97 16.20
N ARG A 16 1.29 -19.70 16.62
CA ARG A 16 1.15 -18.58 15.69
C ARG A 16 2.38 -18.68 14.79
N LYS A 17 2.24 -19.28 13.60
CA LYS A 17 3.17 -19.02 12.51
C LYS A 17 3.16 -17.51 12.44
N ALA A 18 4.29 -16.88 12.77
CA ALA A 18 4.46 -15.45 12.59
C ALA A 18 3.94 -15.19 11.18
N ALA A 19 2.83 -14.46 11.06
CA ALA A 19 2.21 -14.20 9.78
C ALA A 19 3.30 -13.48 8.99
N THR A 20 3.93 -14.19 8.06
CA THR A 20 4.89 -13.61 7.14
C THR A 20 4.12 -12.48 6.48
N ALA A 21 4.47 -11.24 6.82
CA ALA A 21 3.75 -10.06 6.34
C ALA A 21 3.65 -10.20 4.83
N SER A 22 2.43 -10.29 4.33
CA SER A 22 2.26 -10.42 2.88
C SER A 22 2.84 -9.14 2.27
N PRO A 23 3.59 -9.24 1.17
CA PRO A 23 4.13 -8.05 0.53
C PRO A 23 3.02 -7.07 0.10
N GLU A 24 1.82 -7.60 -0.14
CA GLU A 24 0.59 -6.83 -0.36
C GLU A 24 0.21 -5.96 0.85
N ALA A 25 0.32 -6.50 2.07
CA ALA A 25 0.03 -5.74 3.29
C ALA A 25 1.04 -4.62 3.51
N GLU A 26 2.33 -4.86 3.24
CA GLU A 26 3.36 -3.82 3.31
C GLU A 26 3.08 -2.67 2.34
N LEU A 27 2.78 -2.99 1.08
CA LEU A 27 2.42 -1.98 0.07
C LEU A 27 1.14 -1.21 0.44
N TYR A 28 0.17 -1.87 1.05
CA TYR A 28 -1.03 -1.20 1.54
C TYR A 28 -0.72 -0.22 2.67
N ILE A 29 0.18 -0.59 3.60
CA ILE A 29 0.65 0.32 4.65
C ILE A 29 1.37 1.53 4.03
N HIS A 30 2.24 1.32 3.04
CA HIS A 30 2.88 2.43 2.31
C HIS A 30 1.85 3.37 1.67
N LEU A 31 0.77 2.83 1.11
CA LEU A 31 -0.32 3.64 0.55
C LEU A 31 -1.03 4.49 1.61
N LEU A 32 -1.28 3.92 2.80
CA LEU A 32 -1.88 4.67 3.91
C LEU A 32 -0.97 5.78 4.43
N VAL A 33 0.34 5.51 4.53
CA VAL A 33 1.33 6.52 4.92
C VAL A 33 1.41 7.63 3.88
N LEU A 34 1.40 7.28 2.59
CA LEU A 34 1.33 8.25 1.50
C LEU A 34 0.11 9.17 1.64
N LEU A 35 -1.07 8.59 1.91
CA LEU A 35 -2.30 9.36 2.10
C LEU A 35 -2.18 10.32 3.29
N TYR A 36 -1.68 9.83 4.41
CA TYR A 36 -1.44 10.66 5.60
C TYR A 36 -0.47 11.81 5.33
N LEU A 37 0.63 11.57 4.61
CA LEU A 37 1.61 12.61 4.26
C LEU A 37 1.01 13.67 3.33
N VAL A 38 0.18 13.25 2.38
CA VAL A 38 -0.57 14.14 1.49
C VAL A 38 -1.55 15.01 2.29
N ASP A 39 -2.26 14.43 3.25
CA ASP A 39 -3.20 15.15 4.13
C ASP A 39 -2.47 16.17 5.03
N GLN A 40 -1.25 15.86 5.47
CA GLN A 40 -0.38 16.76 6.23
C GLN A 40 0.34 17.81 5.36
N ASN A 41 0.07 17.86 4.04
CA ASN A 41 0.74 18.72 3.06
C ASN A 41 2.29 18.58 3.04
N LYS A 42 2.83 17.44 3.50
CA LYS A 42 4.28 17.16 3.45
C LYS A 42 4.67 16.56 2.10
N LEU A 43 4.59 17.39 1.07
CA LEU A 43 4.68 16.95 -0.34
C LEU A 43 6.01 16.26 -0.68
N ASP A 44 7.14 16.72 -0.12
CA ASP A 44 8.45 16.12 -0.40
C ASP A 44 8.63 14.72 0.19
N GLU A 45 8.11 14.50 1.41
CA GLU A 45 8.09 13.18 2.05
C GLU A 45 7.10 12.26 1.34
N ALA A 46 5.92 12.79 0.98
CA ALA A 46 4.90 12.06 0.23
C ALA A 46 5.43 11.58 -1.12
N LYS A 47 6.15 12.43 -1.85
CA LYS A 47 6.77 12.08 -3.13
C LYS A 47 7.72 10.89 -3.00
N LYS A 48 8.65 10.93 -2.04
CA LYS A 48 9.58 9.83 -1.76
C LYS A 48 8.84 8.55 -1.41
N CYS A 49 7.76 8.66 -0.62
CA CYS A 49 6.93 7.52 -0.23
C CYS A 49 6.22 6.87 -1.43
N ALA A 50 5.69 7.68 -2.35
CA ALA A 50 5.08 7.20 -3.59
C ALA A 50 6.10 6.51 -4.51
N GLU A 51 7.29 7.09 -4.69
CA GLU A 51 8.37 6.49 -5.49
C GLU A 51 8.82 5.14 -4.90
N MET A 52 8.97 5.05 -3.58
CA MET A 52 9.28 3.79 -2.88
C MET A 52 8.18 2.74 -3.04
N LEU A 53 6.90 3.14 -2.99
CA LEU A 53 5.76 2.23 -3.19
C LEU A 53 5.78 1.62 -4.59
N ILE A 54 5.97 2.45 -5.62
CA ILE A 54 6.01 2.00 -7.02
C ILE A 54 7.20 1.05 -7.23
N ALA A 55 8.41 1.45 -6.80
CA ALA A 55 9.60 0.62 -6.96
C ALA A 55 9.49 -0.75 -6.25
N ARG A 56 8.82 -0.81 -5.09
CA ARG A 56 8.56 -2.07 -4.39
C ARG A 56 7.51 -2.92 -5.08
N ALA A 57 6.47 -2.30 -5.63
CA ALA A 57 5.43 -3.01 -6.35
C ALA A 57 5.98 -3.63 -7.65
N ASP A 58 6.86 -2.91 -8.36
CA ASP A 58 7.55 -3.41 -9.55
C ASP A 58 8.41 -4.65 -9.23
N ALA A 59 9.06 -4.70 -8.06
CA ALA A 59 9.89 -5.84 -7.65
C ALA A 59 9.10 -7.14 -7.34
N LEU A 60 7.78 -7.06 -7.18
CA LEU A 60 6.94 -8.18 -6.78
C LEU A 60 6.21 -8.86 -7.95
N ASP A 61 6.17 -8.22 -9.14
CA ASP A 61 5.61 -8.74 -10.40
C ASP A 61 4.25 -9.47 -10.26
N LYS A 62 3.35 -8.92 -9.44
CA LYS A 62 1.99 -9.46 -9.24
C LYS A 62 0.95 -8.54 -9.85
N ARG A 63 0.14 -9.04 -10.80
CA ARG A 63 -1.04 -8.33 -11.34
C ARG A 63 -2.06 -7.91 -10.28
N SER A 64 -2.07 -8.53 -9.09
CA SER A 64 -2.92 -8.09 -7.97
C SER A 64 -2.51 -6.70 -7.43
N LEU A 65 -1.30 -6.24 -7.72
CA LEU A 65 -0.76 -4.96 -7.27
C LEU A 65 -0.99 -3.81 -8.25
N ASP A 66 -1.40 -4.09 -9.49
CA ASP A 66 -1.78 -3.09 -10.50
C ASP A 66 -2.69 -1.97 -9.93
N PRO A 67 -3.77 -2.26 -9.17
CA PRO A 67 -4.59 -1.21 -8.57
C PRO A 67 -3.86 -0.39 -7.50
N LEU A 68 -2.87 -0.96 -6.81
CA LEU A 68 -2.05 -0.22 -5.84
C LEU A 68 -1.07 0.71 -6.54
N VAL A 69 -0.41 0.25 -7.60
CA VAL A 69 0.49 1.05 -8.42
C VAL A 69 -0.26 2.20 -9.09
N ALA A 70 -1.45 1.94 -9.64
CA ALA A 70 -2.31 2.97 -10.21
C ALA A 70 -2.62 4.09 -9.19
N LYS A 71 -2.90 3.74 -7.93
CA LYS A 71 -3.06 4.72 -6.86
C LYS A 71 -1.76 5.46 -6.55
N GLY A 72 -0.64 4.77 -6.47
CA GLY A 72 0.68 5.38 -6.27
C GLY A 72 1.00 6.44 -7.32
N ILE A 73 0.79 6.11 -8.60
CA ILE A 73 0.99 7.03 -9.73
C ILE A 73 0.00 8.20 -9.68
N PHE A 74 -1.27 7.96 -9.35
CA PHE A 74 -2.27 9.02 -9.18
C PHE A 74 -1.84 10.05 -8.12
N TYR A 75 -1.44 9.58 -6.93
CA TYR A 75 -0.98 10.45 -5.85
C TYR A 75 0.34 11.14 -6.18
N LEU A 76 1.24 10.47 -6.90
CA LEU A 76 2.49 11.09 -7.38
C LEU A 76 2.19 12.27 -8.31
N ALA A 77 1.31 12.09 -9.30
CA ALA A 77 0.88 13.16 -10.21
C ALA A 77 0.23 14.33 -9.44
N LEU A 78 -0.64 14.02 -8.47
CA LEU A 78 -1.29 15.01 -7.62
C LEU A 78 -0.28 15.81 -6.77
N ILE A 79 0.77 15.15 -6.26
CA ILE A 79 1.84 15.81 -5.50
C ILE A 79 2.63 16.74 -6.40
N TYR A 80 3.00 16.31 -7.62
CA TYR A 80 3.67 17.18 -8.58
C TYR A 80 2.82 18.40 -8.93
N GLU A 81 1.52 18.22 -9.19
CA GLU A 81 0.60 19.33 -9.47
C GLU A 81 0.56 20.34 -8.30
N ARG A 82 0.55 19.84 -7.06
CA ARG A 82 0.57 20.70 -5.86
C ARG A 82 1.91 21.38 -5.63
N GLN A 83 3.03 20.72 -5.91
CA GLN A 83 4.36 21.32 -5.82
C GLN A 83 4.52 22.48 -6.82
N HIS A 84 4.00 22.32 -8.05
CA HIS A 84 4.00 23.38 -9.06
C HIS A 84 3.10 24.57 -8.68
N LYS A 85 1.94 24.33 -8.06
CA LYS A 85 1.09 25.39 -7.49
C LYS A 85 1.72 26.11 -6.29
N LEU A 86 2.57 25.42 -5.52
CA LEU A 86 3.26 26.03 -4.38
C LEU A 86 4.40 26.96 -4.83
N HIS A 87 5.12 26.62 -5.90
CA HIS A 87 6.19 27.46 -6.45
C HIS A 87 5.66 28.80 -6.99
N GLU A 88 4.42 28.83 -7.47
CA GLU A 88 3.74 30.05 -7.94
C GLU A 88 3.26 30.98 -6.81
N LEU A 89 3.17 30.48 -5.57
CA LEU A 89 2.77 31.27 -4.40
C LEU A 89 3.97 31.90 -3.66
N GLY A 90 5.17 31.84 -4.25
CA GLY A 90 6.37 32.50 -3.75
C GLY A 90 6.25 34.02 -3.86
N TRP A 91 6.07 34.67 -2.72
CA TRP A 91 6.50 36.05 -2.47
C TRP A 91 8.00 36.08 -2.22
#